data_AF-A0A6B1GJE0-F1
#
_entry.id   AF-A0A6B1GJE0-F1
#
_cell.length_a   1.000
_cell.length_b   1.000
_cell.length_c   1.000
_cell.angle_alpha   90.00
_cell.angle_beta   90.00
_cell.angle_gamma   90.00
#
_symmetry.space_group_name_H-M   'P 1'
#
loop_
_entity.id
_entity.type
_entity.pdbx_description
1 polymer ?
#
loop_
_entity_poly.entity_id
_entity_poly.type
_entity_poly.pdbx_seq_one_letter_code
_entity_poly.pdbx_strand_id
1 'polypeptide(L)'
;MPGAGQVRAIRGRIRSVENTAKVTKAMELVAASKMRRAQDRALAARPYSERMRAVLARLAGSPEARGGGDADSLHPLLDERDVKHFAFIHITANRGLAGGLNANMNRAGANLALERQPHVERVSVISVGRKGRDFFRRAGFPQIAEFTDLGDYPTMGDTLPISRIVTEDYINGEIDQVYVGFQQFINTAVQRPTVRQLLPIEPPEEMGESMGGAADFIFEPSPQALLETLLPR
;
A
#
# COMPACT_ATOMS: atom_id res chain seq x y z
N MET A 1 -43.21 23.23 -40.02
CA MET A 1 -41.75 23.25 -40.31
C MET A 1 -41.08 22.05 -39.63
N PRO A 2 -40.96 20.91 -40.31
CA PRO A 2 -40.23 19.75 -39.80
C PRO A 2 -38.72 20.04 -39.90
N GLY A 3 -38.09 20.42 -38.78
CA GLY A 3 -36.65 20.75 -38.75
C GLY A 3 -36.23 21.66 -37.59
N ALA A 4 -37.13 22.53 -37.11
CA ALA A 4 -36.84 23.45 -35.99
C ALA A 4 -36.55 22.70 -34.66
N GLY A 5 -37.25 21.57 -34.42
CA GLY A 5 -36.99 20.70 -33.28
C GLY A 5 -35.61 20.02 -33.33
N GLN A 6 -35.15 19.64 -34.52
CA GLN A 6 -33.84 19.00 -34.72
C GLN A 6 -32.69 19.99 -34.49
N VAL A 7 -32.81 21.22 -34.99
CA VAL A 7 -31.81 22.28 -34.73
C VAL A 7 -31.75 22.66 -33.25
N ARG A 8 -32.90 22.73 -32.56
CA ARG A 8 -32.95 22.99 -31.11
C ARG A 8 -32.29 21.86 -30.31
N ALA A 9 -32.54 20.60 -30.68
CA ALA A 9 -31.91 19.45 -30.04
C ALA A 9 -30.38 19.42 -30.24
N ILE A 10 -29.90 19.73 -31.45
CA ILE A 10 -28.47 19.83 -31.74
C ILE A 10 -27.81 20.94 -30.90
N ARG A 11 -28.39 22.14 -30.86
CA ARG A 11 -27.88 23.23 -30.00
C ARG A 11 -27.90 22.87 -28.51
N GLY A 12 -28.85 22.04 -28.08
CA GLY A 12 -28.89 21.49 -26.73
C GLY A 12 -27.71 20.55 -26.45
N ARG A 13 -27.42 19.61 -27.37
CA ARG A 13 -26.26 18.70 -27.27
C ARG A 13 -24.94 19.46 -27.26
N ILE A 14 -24.78 20.48 -28.12
CA ILE A 14 -23.57 21.32 -28.15
C ILE A 14 -23.32 21.94 -26.78
N ARG A 15 -24.33 22.63 -26.21
CA ARG A 15 -24.22 23.23 -24.87
C ARG A 15 -23.90 22.20 -23.78
N SER A 16 -24.49 21.01 -23.86
CA SER A 16 -24.21 19.92 -22.90
C SER A 16 -22.75 19.44 -22.97
N VAL A 17 -22.22 19.27 -24.19
CA VAL A 17 -20.83 18.84 -24.40
C VAL A 17 -19.86 19.94 -23.97
N GLU A 18 -20.13 21.21 -24.30
CA GLU A 18 -19.33 22.36 -23.86
C GLU A 18 -19.28 22.47 -22.33
N ASN A 19 -20.41 22.29 -21.66
CA ASN A 19 -20.46 22.29 -20.20
C ASN A 19 -19.66 21.12 -19.60
N THR A 20 -19.81 19.93 -20.18
CA THR A 20 -19.04 18.75 -19.75
C THR A 20 -17.54 19.01 -19.91
N ALA A 21 -17.10 19.56 -21.04
CA ALA A 21 -15.70 19.90 -21.31
C ALA A 21 -15.14 20.93 -20.31
N LYS A 22 -15.91 21.95 -19.94
CA LYS A 22 -15.52 22.94 -18.91
C LYS A 22 -15.34 22.29 -17.55
N VAL A 23 -16.29 21.43 -17.14
CA VAL A 23 -16.23 20.72 -15.86
C VAL A 23 -15.02 19.77 -15.82
N THR A 24 -14.82 18.95 -16.85
CA THR A 24 -13.67 18.04 -16.90
C THR A 24 -12.34 18.80 -16.93
N LYS A 25 -12.28 19.96 -17.60
CA LYS A 25 -11.07 20.78 -17.61
C LYS A 25 -10.75 21.34 -16.21
N ALA A 26 -11.76 21.80 -15.48
CA ALA A 26 -11.58 22.24 -14.10
C ALA A 26 -11.12 21.08 -13.20
N MET A 27 -11.71 19.89 -13.37
CA MET A 27 -11.30 18.69 -12.62
C MET A 27 -9.85 18.28 -12.92
N GLU A 28 -9.43 18.35 -14.18
CA GLU A 28 -8.04 18.08 -14.60
C GLU A 28 -7.05 19.00 -13.88
N LEU A 29 -7.33 20.31 -13.84
CA LEU A 29 -6.48 21.30 -13.16
C LEU A 29 -6.40 21.04 -11.65
N VAL A 30 -7.53 20.72 -11.01
CA VAL A 30 -7.58 20.37 -9.58
C VAL A 30 -6.79 19.09 -9.31
N ALA A 31 -6.96 18.06 -10.15
CA ALA A 31 -6.24 16.79 -10.02
C ALA A 31 -4.73 16.97 -10.21
N ALA A 32 -4.31 17.79 -11.18
CA ALA A 32 -2.90 18.12 -11.39
C ALA A 32 -2.27 18.81 -10.17
N SER A 33 -2.99 19.75 -9.55
CA SER A 33 -2.54 20.42 -8.32
C SER A 33 -2.39 19.42 -7.15
N LYS A 34 -3.37 18.52 -6.96
CA LYS A 34 -3.31 17.47 -5.93
C LYS A 34 -2.17 16.48 -6.18
N MET A 35 -1.97 16.06 -7.43
CA MET A 35 -0.89 15.14 -7.81
C MET A 35 0.47 15.74 -7.47
N ARG A 36 0.72 17.01 -7.81
CA ARG A 36 1.98 17.69 -7.49
C ARG A 36 2.24 17.66 -5.97
N ARG A 37 1.25 18.05 -5.16
CA ARG A 37 1.37 18.01 -3.70
C ARG A 37 1.61 16.60 -3.16
N ALA A 38 0.97 15.58 -3.74
CA ALA A 38 1.20 14.19 -3.34
C ALA A 38 2.63 13.72 -3.68
N GLN A 39 3.17 14.12 -4.84
CA GLN A 39 4.55 13.84 -5.23
C GLN A 39 5.54 14.51 -4.27
N ASP A 40 5.35 15.80 -3.96
CA ASP A 40 6.23 16.55 -3.05
C ASP A 40 6.30 15.87 -1.67
N ARG A 41 5.15 15.43 -1.15
CA ARG A 41 5.07 14.69 0.12
C ARG A 41 5.76 13.32 0.06
N ALA A 42 5.60 12.59 -1.03
CA ALA A 42 6.26 11.31 -1.22
C ALA A 42 7.79 11.47 -1.28
N LEU A 43 8.28 12.49 -1.98
CA LEU A 43 9.71 12.81 -2.05
C LEU A 43 10.26 13.22 -0.68
N ALA A 44 9.51 14.01 0.09
CA ALA A 44 9.90 14.40 1.44
C ALA A 44 9.96 13.21 2.42
N ALA A 45 9.17 12.14 2.18
CA ALA A 45 9.17 10.94 3.01
C ALA A 45 10.29 9.93 2.67
N ARG A 46 10.85 9.99 1.45
CA ARG A 46 11.89 9.03 1.00
C ARG A 46 13.10 8.94 1.93
N PRO A 47 13.72 10.06 2.39
CA PRO A 47 14.90 10.00 3.25
C PRO A 47 14.65 9.24 4.57
N TYR A 48 13.43 9.34 5.13
CA TYR A 48 13.05 8.59 6.32
C TYR A 48 13.01 7.09 6.02
N SER A 49 12.31 6.68 4.96
CA SER A 49 12.19 5.27 4.58
C SER A 49 13.53 4.62 4.22
N GLU A 50 14.41 5.34 3.53
CA GLU A 50 15.74 4.85 3.14
C GLU A 50 16.65 4.68 4.36
N ARG A 51 16.67 5.66 5.28
CA ARG A 51 17.44 5.57 6.53
C ARG A 51 16.91 4.47 7.44
N MET A 52 15.58 4.34 7.56
CA MET A 52 14.97 3.28 8.36
C MET A 52 15.37 1.90 7.81
N ARG A 53 15.26 1.70 6.49
CA ARG A 53 15.68 0.45 5.84
C ARG A 53 17.17 0.16 6.05
N ALA A 54 18.04 1.19 6.00
CA ALA A 54 19.46 1.02 6.26
C ALA A 54 19.76 0.62 7.72
N VAL A 55 19.05 1.23 8.69
CA VAL A 55 19.19 0.87 10.12
C VAL A 55 18.68 -0.55 10.35
N LEU A 56 17.52 -0.91 9.81
CA LEU A 56 16.95 -2.26 9.90
C LEU A 56 17.86 -3.32 9.27
N ALA A 57 18.44 -3.04 8.09
CA ALA A 57 19.38 -3.96 7.45
C ALA A 57 20.61 -4.23 8.32
N ARG A 58 21.14 -3.19 8.96
CA ARG A 58 22.29 -3.31 9.87
C ARG A 58 21.95 -4.04 11.16
N LEU A 59 20.79 -3.75 11.76
CA LEU A 59 20.30 -4.46 12.95
C LEU A 59 20.08 -5.94 12.66
N ALA A 60 19.41 -6.28 11.56
CA ALA A 60 19.18 -7.66 11.15
C ALA A 60 20.48 -8.43 10.83
N GLY A 61 21.52 -7.72 10.39
CA GLY A 61 22.86 -8.28 10.15
C GLY A 61 23.73 -8.43 11.41
N SER A 62 23.34 -7.84 12.55
CA SER A 62 24.12 -7.94 13.79
C SER A 62 24.04 -9.36 14.39
N PRO A 63 25.18 -10.00 14.75
CA PRO A 63 25.20 -11.30 15.42
C PRO A 63 24.40 -11.31 16.72
N GLU A 64 24.39 -10.17 17.43
CA GLU A 64 23.66 -10.00 18.69
C GLU A 64 22.16 -10.03 18.47
N ALA A 65 21.65 -9.46 17.37
CA ALA A 65 20.23 -9.48 17.03
C ALA A 65 19.70 -10.87 16.62
N ARG A 66 20.60 -11.78 16.23
CA ARG A 66 20.27 -13.17 15.86
C ARG A 66 20.27 -14.14 17.04
N GLY A 67 20.55 -13.66 18.26
CA GLY A 67 20.60 -14.47 19.47
C GLY A 67 21.88 -15.33 19.52
N GLY A 68 22.62 -15.25 20.63
CA GLY A 68 23.74 -16.15 20.86
C GLY A 68 23.25 -17.59 21.03
N GLY A 69 23.58 -18.46 20.09
CA GLY A 69 23.59 -19.92 20.28
C GLY A 69 22.34 -20.70 19.84
N ASP A 70 21.15 -20.11 19.86
CA ASP A 70 19.91 -20.79 19.47
C ASP A 70 19.22 -20.00 18.34
N ALA A 71 18.95 -20.65 17.22
CA ALA A 71 18.41 -20.07 15.99
C ALA A 71 16.93 -19.59 16.08
N ASP A 72 16.40 -19.40 17.30
CA ASP A 72 14.96 -19.31 17.60
C ASP A 72 14.49 -17.91 18.10
N SER A 73 15.31 -16.85 18.06
CA SER A 73 14.90 -15.52 18.54
C SER A 73 14.93 -14.41 17.47
N LEU A 74 14.35 -14.65 16.30
CA LEU A 74 14.00 -13.55 15.40
C LEU A 74 12.71 -12.88 15.90
N HIS A 75 12.64 -11.56 15.81
CA HIS A 75 11.43 -10.80 16.17
C HIS A 75 10.20 -11.40 15.46
N PRO A 76 9.01 -11.51 16.08
CA PRO A 76 7.86 -12.21 15.48
C PRO A 76 7.48 -11.77 14.07
N LEU A 77 7.72 -10.50 13.70
CA LEU A 77 7.49 -9.96 12.34
C LEU A 77 8.51 -10.40 11.27
N LEU A 78 9.61 -11.03 11.67
CA LEU A 78 10.63 -11.62 10.80
C LEU A 78 10.44 -13.14 10.66
N ASP A 79 9.63 -13.75 11.52
CA ASP A 79 9.46 -15.19 11.60
C ASP A 79 8.61 -15.72 10.43
N GLU A 80 9.20 -16.57 9.59
CA GLU A 80 8.51 -17.20 8.48
C GLU A 80 7.84 -18.50 8.95
N ARG A 81 6.54 -18.61 8.71
CA ARG A 81 5.71 -19.73 9.16
C ARG A 81 4.83 -20.26 8.03
N ASP A 82 4.25 -21.45 8.23
CA ASP A 82 3.28 -22.04 7.31
C ASP A 82 2.06 -21.13 7.13
N VAL A 83 1.69 -20.86 5.87
CA VAL A 83 0.70 -19.82 5.56
C VAL A 83 -0.70 -20.41 5.50
N LYS A 84 -1.50 -20.19 6.55
CA LYS A 84 -2.91 -20.62 6.60
C LYS A 84 -3.86 -19.45 6.42
N HIS A 85 -3.51 -18.29 6.95
CA HIS A 85 -4.29 -17.07 6.89
C HIS A 85 -3.50 -15.99 6.16
N PHE A 86 -3.92 -15.70 4.93
CA PHE A 86 -3.33 -14.67 4.10
C PHE A 86 -4.11 -13.36 4.22
N ALA A 87 -3.41 -12.25 4.43
CA ALA A 87 -4.01 -10.93 4.43
C ALA A 87 -3.49 -10.04 3.30
N PHE A 88 -4.39 -9.27 2.70
CA PHE A 88 -4.08 -8.36 1.62
C PHE A 88 -4.55 -6.94 1.93
N ILE A 89 -3.59 -6.03 2.11
CA ILE A 89 -3.86 -4.60 2.22
C ILE A 89 -4.06 -4.05 0.81
N HIS A 90 -5.30 -3.72 0.45
CA HIS A 90 -5.64 -3.30 -0.91
C HIS A 90 -5.89 -1.79 -0.97
N ILE A 91 -4.95 -1.05 -1.56
CA ILE A 91 -4.99 0.41 -1.65
C ILE A 91 -5.59 0.86 -2.98
N THR A 92 -6.70 1.59 -2.88
CA THR A 92 -7.46 2.14 -4.01
C THR A 92 -7.95 3.56 -3.73
N ALA A 93 -8.45 4.24 -4.76
CA ALA A 93 -9.05 5.55 -4.58
C ALA A 93 -10.47 5.45 -4.00
N ASN A 94 -10.89 6.51 -3.30
CA ASN A 94 -12.30 6.69 -2.95
C ASN A 94 -13.16 7.14 -4.13
N ARG A 95 -12.57 7.93 -5.04
CA ARG A 95 -13.26 8.56 -6.16
C ARG A 95 -13.06 7.78 -7.45
N GLY A 96 -14.00 7.94 -8.37
CA GLY A 96 -13.91 7.46 -9.75
C GLY A 96 -13.20 8.45 -10.67
N LEU A 97 -13.46 8.35 -11.98
CA LEU A 97 -12.94 9.25 -13.02
C LEU A 97 -11.40 9.34 -13.05
N ALA A 98 -10.74 8.24 -12.71
CA ALA A 98 -9.29 8.09 -12.68
C ALA A 98 -8.80 7.08 -13.75
N GLY A 99 -9.49 7.03 -14.90
CA GLY A 99 -9.21 6.04 -15.95
C GLY A 99 -9.21 4.61 -15.42
N GLY A 100 -8.17 3.85 -15.79
CA GLY A 100 -7.98 2.46 -15.40
C GLY A 100 -7.40 2.23 -14.00
N LEU A 101 -7.10 3.27 -13.21
CA LEU A 101 -6.33 3.16 -11.95
C LEU A 101 -6.90 2.10 -10.98
N ASN A 102 -8.19 2.24 -10.64
CA ASN A 102 -8.86 1.33 -9.71
C ASN A 102 -9.11 -0.05 -10.35
N ALA A 103 -9.48 -0.09 -11.63
CA ALA A 103 -9.77 -1.35 -12.33
C ALA A 103 -8.52 -2.23 -12.46
N ASN A 104 -7.38 -1.61 -12.77
CA ASN A 104 -6.09 -2.31 -12.87
C ASN A 104 -5.63 -2.82 -11.50
N MET A 105 -5.79 -2.02 -10.44
CA MET A 105 -5.45 -2.46 -9.09
C MET A 105 -6.37 -3.60 -8.62
N ASN A 106 -7.68 -3.46 -8.81
CA ASN A 106 -8.65 -4.50 -8.46
C ASN A 106 -8.37 -5.81 -9.21
N ARG A 107 -7.98 -5.75 -10.50
CA ARG A 107 -7.59 -6.94 -11.27
C ARG A 107 -6.33 -7.60 -10.70
N ALA A 108 -5.29 -6.82 -10.41
CA ALA A 108 -4.06 -7.35 -9.82
C ALA A 108 -4.30 -7.97 -8.43
N GLY A 109 -5.08 -7.30 -7.58
CA GLY A 109 -5.47 -7.83 -6.27
C GLY A 109 -6.34 -9.09 -6.36
N ALA A 110 -7.29 -9.13 -7.30
CA ALA A 110 -8.11 -10.33 -7.52
C ALA A 110 -7.27 -11.51 -8.00
N ASN A 111 -6.33 -11.28 -8.92
CA ASN A 111 -5.42 -12.32 -9.39
C ASN A 111 -4.61 -12.91 -8.22
N LEU A 112 -4.02 -12.05 -7.38
CA LEU A 112 -3.30 -12.50 -6.18
C LEU A 112 -4.21 -13.30 -5.23
N ALA A 113 -5.41 -12.79 -4.94
CA ALA A 113 -6.34 -13.44 -4.03
C ALA A 113 -6.76 -14.82 -4.54
N LEU A 114 -7.07 -14.94 -5.84
CA LEU A 114 -7.43 -16.20 -6.49
C LEU A 114 -6.25 -17.17 -6.62
N GLU A 115 -5.03 -16.67 -6.79
CA GLU A 115 -3.80 -17.46 -6.79
C GLU A 115 -3.54 -18.07 -5.40
N ARG A 116 -3.77 -17.31 -4.32
CA ARG A 116 -3.51 -17.77 -2.95
C ARG A 116 -4.61 -18.66 -2.38
N GLN A 117 -5.87 -18.41 -2.74
CA GLN A 117 -7.05 -19.08 -2.17
C GLN A 117 -6.99 -20.63 -2.16
N PRO A 118 -6.42 -21.34 -3.15
CA PRO A 118 -6.31 -22.80 -3.10
C PRO A 118 -5.26 -23.33 -2.13
N HIS A 119 -4.35 -22.48 -1.67
CA HIS A 119 -3.18 -22.86 -0.88
C HIS A 119 -3.27 -22.45 0.60
N VAL A 120 -4.31 -21.70 0.97
CA VAL A 120 -4.48 -21.16 2.32
C VAL A 120 -5.91 -21.41 2.78
N GLU A 121 -6.12 -21.47 4.10
CA GLU A 121 -7.47 -21.65 4.67
C GLU A 121 -8.34 -20.39 4.50
N ARG A 122 -7.73 -19.21 4.55
CA ARG A 122 -8.44 -17.93 4.46
C ARG A 122 -7.63 -16.85 3.74
N VAL A 123 -8.28 -16.14 2.82
CA VAL A 123 -7.79 -14.89 2.22
C VAL A 123 -8.65 -13.74 2.71
N SER A 124 -8.07 -12.86 3.53
CA SER A 124 -8.74 -11.68 4.08
C SER A 124 -8.18 -10.38 3.51
N VAL A 125 -9.01 -9.34 3.46
CA VAL A 125 -8.63 -8.06 2.85
C VAL A 125 -8.76 -6.92 3.86
N ILE A 126 -7.76 -6.05 3.90
CA ILE A 126 -7.85 -4.72 4.52
C ILE A 126 -8.05 -3.72 3.40
N SER A 127 -9.25 -3.20 3.27
CA SER A 127 -9.60 -2.31 2.16
C SER A 127 -9.27 -0.86 2.49
N VAL A 128 -8.28 -0.30 1.81
CA VAL A 128 -7.96 1.12 1.87
C VAL A 128 -8.57 1.79 0.64
N GLY A 129 -9.63 2.56 0.86
CA GLY A 129 -10.40 3.22 -0.19
C GLY A 129 -11.68 2.48 -0.62
N ARG A 130 -12.68 3.28 -0.99
CA ARG A 130 -14.04 2.81 -1.33
C ARG A 130 -14.09 1.88 -2.55
N LYS A 131 -13.28 2.13 -3.59
CA LYS A 131 -13.36 1.33 -4.83
C LYS A 131 -12.83 -0.09 -4.67
N GLY A 132 -11.85 -0.30 -3.80
CA GLY A 132 -11.33 -1.60 -3.41
C GLY A 132 -12.29 -2.34 -2.50
N ARG A 133 -12.78 -1.66 -1.45
CA ARG A 133 -13.80 -2.19 -0.53
C ARG A 133 -15.00 -2.75 -1.29
N ASP A 134 -15.63 -1.92 -2.11
CA ASP A 134 -16.88 -2.29 -2.78
C ASP A 134 -16.67 -3.47 -3.75
N PHE A 135 -15.46 -3.58 -4.33
CA PHE A 135 -15.08 -4.67 -5.22
C PHE A 135 -14.90 -5.99 -4.45
N PHE A 136 -14.06 -6.01 -3.41
CA PHE A 136 -13.77 -7.24 -2.66
C PHE A 136 -14.94 -7.72 -1.83
N ARG A 137 -15.77 -6.82 -1.28
CA ARG A 137 -17.04 -7.18 -0.65
C ARG A 137 -17.98 -7.88 -1.61
N ARG A 138 -18.12 -7.37 -2.83
CA ARG A 138 -18.98 -8.00 -3.85
C ARG A 138 -18.44 -9.35 -4.31
N ALA A 139 -17.12 -9.51 -4.33
CA ALA A 139 -16.46 -10.76 -4.65
C ALA A 139 -16.50 -11.79 -3.49
N GLY A 140 -17.03 -11.43 -2.32
CA GLY A 140 -17.22 -12.35 -1.19
C GLY A 140 -15.99 -12.55 -0.30
N PHE A 141 -14.95 -11.72 -0.45
CA PHE A 141 -13.76 -11.83 0.40
C PHE A 141 -13.98 -11.21 1.79
N PRO A 142 -13.62 -11.90 2.88
CA PRO A 142 -13.74 -11.37 4.23
C PRO A 142 -12.90 -10.10 4.40
N GLN A 143 -13.45 -9.12 5.11
CA GLN A 143 -12.78 -7.86 5.40
C GLN A 143 -12.31 -7.87 6.86
N ILE A 144 -11.02 -7.67 7.09
CA ILE A 144 -10.49 -7.46 8.46
C ILE A 144 -10.87 -6.05 8.91
N ALA A 145 -10.59 -5.05 8.07
CA ALA A 145 -10.86 -3.66 8.34
C ALA A 145 -11.04 -2.86 7.04
N GLU A 146 -11.65 -1.67 7.16
CA GLU A 146 -11.80 -0.74 6.04
C GLU A 146 -11.46 0.69 6.42
N PHE A 147 -10.75 1.37 5.51
CA PHE A 147 -10.27 2.73 5.70
C PHE A 147 -10.65 3.56 4.48
N THR A 148 -11.84 4.19 4.53
CA THR A 148 -12.37 4.92 3.36
C THR A 148 -12.37 6.44 3.48
N ASP A 149 -11.97 6.98 4.62
CA ASP A 149 -12.08 8.42 4.90
C ASP A 149 -10.72 9.10 5.13
N LEU A 150 -9.65 8.56 4.53
CA LEU A 150 -8.27 9.07 4.59
C LEU A 150 -8.03 10.42 3.86
N GLY A 151 -9.05 10.97 3.19
CA GLY A 151 -8.95 12.22 2.43
C GLY A 151 -7.99 12.17 1.22
N ASP A 152 -7.61 13.36 0.72
CA ASP A 152 -6.63 13.49 -0.39
C ASP A 152 -5.17 13.50 0.09
N TYR A 153 -4.96 13.69 1.40
CA TYR A 153 -3.65 13.97 2.00
C TYR A 153 -3.47 13.19 3.31
N PRO A 154 -3.45 11.85 3.28
CA PRO A 154 -3.29 11.03 4.49
C PRO A 154 -2.02 11.41 5.25
N THR A 155 -2.09 11.41 6.56
CA THR A 155 -0.97 11.59 7.48
C THR A 155 -0.49 10.23 7.99
N MET A 156 0.67 10.19 8.62
CA MET A 156 1.15 8.97 9.28
C MET A 156 0.18 8.49 10.37
N GLY A 157 -0.46 9.42 11.09
CA GLY A 157 -1.46 9.09 12.10
C GLY A 157 -2.67 8.35 11.52
N ASP A 158 -3.05 8.66 10.28
CA ASP A 158 -4.16 7.98 9.61
C ASP A 158 -3.81 6.56 9.17
N THR A 159 -2.52 6.24 9.04
CA THR A 159 -2.04 4.90 8.64
C THR A 159 -1.67 4.01 9.82
N LEU A 160 -1.42 4.57 11.01
CA LEU A 160 -1.07 3.80 12.22
C LEU A 160 -2.10 2.72 12.60
N PRO A 161 -3.42 2.93 12.47
CA PRO A 161 -4.38 1.87 12.77
C PRO A 161 -4.23 0.67 11.81
N ILE A 162 -3.86 0.92 10.55
CA ILE A 162 -3.65 -0.16 9.57
C ILE A 162 -2.43 -1.00 9.99
N SER A 163 -1.31 -0.34 10.33
CA SER A 163 -0.11 -1.06 10.73
C SER A 163 -0.32 -1.84 12.03
N ARG A 164 -1.01 -1.26 13.02
CA ARG A 164 -1.31 -1.94 14.29
C ARG A 164 -2.11 -3.22 14.10
N ILE A 165 -3.21 -3.17 13.35
CA ILE A 165 -4.03 -4.36 13.06
C ILE A 165 -3.17 -5.45 12.43
N VAL A 166 -2.41 -5.09 11.39
CA VAL A 166 -1.56 -6.02 10.65
C VAL A 166 -0.47 -6.64 11.54
N THR A 167 0.18 -5.83 12.37
CA THR A 167 1.23 -6.27 13.28
C THR A 167 0.68 -7.14 14.41
N GLU A 168 -0.40 -6.73 15.05
CA GLU A 168 -1.04 -7.47 16.15
C GLU A 168 -1.60 -8.81 15.67
N ASP A 169 -2.35 -8.82 14.57
CA ASP A 169 -2.90 -10.04 13.98
C ASP A 169 -1.79 -11.03 13.56
N TYR A 170 -0.64 -10.52 13.09
CA TYR A 170 0.51 -11.33 12.73
C TYR A 170 1.20 -11.95 13.95
N ILE A 171 1.42 -11.15 14.99
CA ILE A 171 2.03 -11.60 16.26
C ILE A 171 1.12 -12.65 16.93
N ASN A 172 -0.20 -12.45 16.90
CA ASN A 172 -1.17 -13.36 17.48
C ASN A 172 -1.43 -14.62 16.64
N GLY A 173 -0.88 -14.72 15.43
CA GLY A 173 -1.09 -15.86 14.53
C GLY A 173 -2.46 -15.89 13.85
N GLU A 174 -3.19 -14.77 13.83
CA GLU A 174 -4.44 -14.63 13.06
C GLU A 174 -4.18 -14.41 11.56
N ILE A 175 -2.98 -13.94 11.22
CA ILE A 175 -2.44 -13.76 9.88
C ILE A 175 -1.01 -14.31 9.84
N ASP A 176 -0.70 -15.08 8.80
CA ASP A 176 0.61 -15.72 8.63
C ASP A 176 1.46 -15.05 7.54
N GLN A 177 0.80 -14.32 6.63
CA GLN A 177 1.47 -13.61 5.54
C GLN A 177 0.65 -12.39 5.11
N VAL A 178 1.33 -11.26 4.86
CA VAL A 178 0.67 -9.99 4.50
C VAL A 178 1.27 -9.42 3.24
N TYR A 179 0.41 -9.12 2.26
CA TYR A 179 0.79 -8.41 1.05
C TYR A 179 0.12 -7.03 1.00
N VAL A 180 0.82 -6.05 0.41
CA VAL A 180 0.27 -4.72 0.12
C VAL A 180 0.17 -4.49 -1.37
N GLY A 181 -1.02 -4.12 -1.82
CA GLY A 181 -1.33 -3.78 -3.20
C GLY A 181 -1.53 -2.28 -3.36
N PHE A 182 -0.78 -1.66 -4.25
CA PHE A 182 -0.87 -0.23 -4.50
C PHE A 182 -0.49 0.10 -5.95
N GLN A 183 -0.83 1.30 -6.38
CA GLN A 183 -0.43 1.80 -7.68
C GLN A 183 0.91 2.50 -7.62
N GLN A 184 1.94 1.88 -8.18
CA GLN A 184 3.26 2.47 -8.28
C GLN A 184 3.25 3.58 -9.33
N PHE A 185 3.51 4.80 -8.87
CA PHE A 185 3.69 5.96 -9.75
C PHE A 185 5.06 5.86 -10.44
N ILE A 186 5.06 5.65 -11.76
CA ILE A 186 6.27 5.68 -12.58
C ILE A 186 6.43 7.08 -13.18
N ASN A 187 5.38 7.57 -13.83
CA ASN A 187 5.28 8.94 -14.34
C ASN A 187 3.81 9.35 -14.46
N THR A 188 3.56 10.56 -14.96
CA THR A 188 2.20 11.12 -15.11
C THR A 188 1.30 10.30 -16.02
N ALA A 189 1.84 9.60 -17.00
CA ALA A 189 1.10 8.74 -17.93
C ALA A 189 1.01 7.27 -17.48
N VAL A 190 1.99 6.81 -16.69
CA VAL A 190 2.15 5.39 -16.33
C VAL A 190 2.04 5.19 -14.82
N GLN A 191 1.01 4.45 -14.43
CA GLN A 191 0.85 3.90 -13.09
C GLN A 191 0.75 2.38 -13.19
N ARG A 192 1.60 1.67 -12.46
CA ARG A 192 1.72 0.21 -12.53
C ARG A 192 1.12 -0.42 -11.27
N PRO A 193 0.14 -1.35 -11.40
CA PRO A 193 -0.37 -2.08 -10.25
C PRO A 193 0.75 -2.96 -9.73
N THR A 194 1.09 -2.78 -8.46
CA THR A 194 2.19 -3.47 -7.81
C THR A 194 1.66 -4.09 -6.54
N VAL A 195 2.00 -5.36 -6.35
CA VAL A 195 1.72 -6.11 -5.13
C VAL A 195 3.07 -6.53 -4.55
N ARG A 196 3.30 -6.28 -3.27
CA ARG A 196 4.54 -6.64 -2.58
C ARG A 196 4.22 -7.30 -1.26
N GLN A 197 5.04 -8.27 -0.87
CA GLN A 197 5.03 -8.77 0.50
C GLN A 197 5.42 -7.66 1.46
N LEU A 198 4.70 -7.59 2.58
CA LEU A 198 4.96 -6.68 3.69
C LEU A 198 5.42 -7.46 4.92
N LEU A 199 4.72 -8.56 5.26
CA LEU A 199 5.09 -9.49 6.34
C LEU A 199 5.10 -10.95 5.82
N PRO A 200 6.03 -11.81 6.29
CA PRO A 200 7.17 -11.47 7.14
C PRO A 200 8.13 -10.50 6.44
N ILE A 201 8.85 -9.70 7.25
CA ILE A 201 9.79 -8.72 6.74
C ILE A 201 11.03 -9.46 6.22
N GLU A 202 11.26 -9.38 4.92
CA GLU A 202 12.48 -9.90 4.33
C GLU A 202 13.65 -8.93 4.63
N PRO A 203 14.72 -9.39 5.28
CA PRO A 203 15.93 -8.59 5.45
C PRO A 203 16.43 -8.15 4.07
N PRO A 204 16.83 -6.88 3.88
CA PRO A 204 17.38 -6.45 2.60
C PRO A 204 18.63 -7.28 2.23
N GLU A 205 18.58 -8.00 1.10
CA GLU A 205 19.68 -8.87 0.66
C GLU A 205 20.99 -8.11 0.36
N GLU A 206 20.93 -6.80 0.11
CA GLU A 206 22.10 -6.02 -0.31
C GLU A 206 22.22 -4.67 0.43
N MET A 207 23.02 -4.67 1.49
CA MET A 207 23.95 -3.58 1.81
C MET A 207 25.35 -4.16 2.09
N GLY A 208 25.71 -5.23 1.36
CA GLY A 208 26.89 -6.04 1.62
C GLY A 208 28.23 -5.38 1.31
N GLU A 209 28.35 -4.43 0.37
CA GLU A 209 29.70 -4.03 -0.10
C GLU A 209 29.88 -2.54 -0.48
N SER A 210 28.85 -1.70 -0.52
CA SER A 210 28.97 -0.35 -1.14
C SER A 210 28.83 0.86 -0.21
N MET A 211 28.68 0.66 1.10
CA MET A 211 28.83 1.73 2.10
C MET A 211 30.09 1.44 2.92
N GLY A 212 31.22 1.97 2.45
CA GLY A 212 32.50 1.87 3.15
C GLY A 212 32.37 2.20 4.64
N GLY A 213 32.84 1.27 5.47
CA GLY A 213 32.79 1.34 6.91
C GLY A 213 31.56 0.64 7.48
N ALA A 214 31.75 -0.61 7.92
CA ALA A 214 31.11 -1.08 9.14
C ALA A 214 31.55 -0.13 10.26
N ALA A 215 30.89 1.02 10.37
CA ALA A 215 30.94 1.77 11.61
C ALA A 215 30.31 0.85 12.66
N ASP A 216 31.07 0.49 13.69
CA ASP A 216 30.56 -0.24 14.83
C ASP A 216 29.47 0.61 15.50
N PHE A 217 28.21 0.30 15.19
CA PHE A 217 27.08 0.91 15.88
C PHE A 217 27.01 0.27 17.26
N ILE A 218 27.19 1.08 18.30
CA ILE A 218 26.81 0.70 19.65
C ILE A 218 25.29 0.91 19.74
N PHE A 219 24.56 -0.19 19.92
CA PHE A 219 23.11 -0.17 20.03
C PHE A 219 22.72 -0.06 21.50
N GLU A 220 22.12 1.07 21.88
CA GLU A 220 21.54 1.28 23.21
C GLU A 220 20.01 1.33 23.12
N PRO A 221 19.25 0.60 23.97
CA PRO A 221 19.71 -0.26 25.08
C PRO A 221 20.15 -1.68 24.65
N SER A 222 19.59 -2.24 23.58
CA SER A 222 20.06 -3.47 22.93
C SER A 222 19.54 -3.55 21.49
N PRO A 223 20.17 -4.33 20.58
CA PRO A 223 19.67 -4.53 19.23
C PRO A 223 18.23 -5.07 19.18
N GLN A 224 17.87 -6.00 20.07
CA GLN A 224 16.53 -6.58 20.17
C GLN A 224 15.49 -5.53 20.56
N ALA A 225 15.76 -4.74 21.61
CA ALA A 225 14.84 -3.70 22.06
C ALA A 225 14.62 -2.62 20.99
N LEU A 226 15.66 -2.33 20.19
CA LEU A 226 15.53 -1.45 19.02
C LEU A 226 14.68 -2.08 17.93
N LEU A 227 14.84 -3.37 17.62
CA LEU A 227 14.00 -4.06 16.64
C LEU A 227 12.52 -4.07 17.06
N GLU A 228 12.22 -4.35 18.32
CA GLU A 228 10.86 -4.29 18.88
C GLU A 228 10.23 -2.90 18.74
N THR A 229 11.04 -1.84 18.85
CA THR A 229 10.54 -0.47 18.75
C THR A 229 10.43 0.00 17.29
N LEU A 230 11.33 -0.44 16.42
CA LEU A 230 11.46 0.05 15.05
C LEU A 230 10.59 -0.72 14.04
N LEU A 231 10.45 -2.04 14.18
CA LEU A 231 9.69 -2.84 13.21
C LEU A 231 8.19 -2.52 13.17
N PRO A 232 7.51 -2.19 14.29
CA PRO A 232 6.11 -1.77 14.26
C PRO A 232 5.85 -0.34 13.75
N ARG A 233 6.90 0.44 13.46
CA ARG A 233 6.81 1.88 13.15
C ARG A 233 6.83 2.22 11.65
#